data_AF-A0A5J4PSD2-F1
#
_entry.id   AF-A0A5J4PSD2-F1
#
_cell.length_a   1.000
_cell.length_b   1.000
_cell.length_c   1.000
_cell.angle_alpha   90.00
_cell.angle_beta   90.00
_cell.angle_gamma   90.00
#
_symmetry.space_group_name_H-M   'P 1'
#
loop_
_entity.id
_entity.type
_entity.pdbx_description
1 polymer ?
#
loop_
_entity_poly.entity_id
_entity_poly.type
_entity_poly.pdbx_seq_one_letter_code
_entity_poly.pdbx_strand_id
1 'polypeptide(L)'
;MNNWIQLSEKEKVESINRVSIATGLPNAAIEKDWWVTMSLRALFSCECANHIVFKGGTSLSKGWNLIERFSEDIDIAIDRAFFGFEGELKKKQINNLRRASC
;
A
#
# COMPACT_ATOMS: atom_id res chain seq x y z
N MET A 1 -21.32 0.59 -1.88
CA MET A 1 -20.26 1.41 -1.25
C MET A 1 -19.97 2.55 -2.21
N ASN A 2 -20.26 3.81 -1.84
CA ASN A 2 -19.88 4.95 -2.67
C ASN A 2 -18.35 5.03 -2.74
N ASN A 3 -17.80 5.26 -3.92
CA ASN A 3 -16.37 5.43 -4.09
C ASN A 3 -15.98 6.80 -3.51
N TRP A 4 -15.31 6.83 -2.35
CA TRP A 4 -14.92 8.07 -1.66
C TRP A 4 -14.12 9.02 -2.57
N ILE A 5 -13.38 8.48 -3.55
CA ILE A 5 -12.65 9.24 -4.57
C ILE A 5 -13.58 10.11 -5.41
N GLN A 6 -14.80 9.64 -5.69
CA GLN A 6 -15.76 10.30 -6.59
C GLN A 6 -16.61 11.36 -5.87
N LEU A 7 -16.50 11.48 -4.55
CA LEU A 7 -17.22 12.47 -3.78
C LEU A 7 -16.69 13.89 -4.05
N SER A 8 -17.52 14.91 -3.81
CA SER A 8 -17.04 16.28 -3.76
C SER A 8 -16.08 16.49 -2.58
N GLU A 9 -15.21 17.49 -2.67
CA GLU A 9 -14.27 17.81 -1.57
C GLU A 9 -14.98 18.07 -0.25
N LYS A 10 -16.16 18.71 -0.28
CA LYS A 10 -16.98 18.93 0.92
C LYS A 10 -17.42 17.61 1.55
N GLU A 11 -17.86 16.65 0.74
CA GLU A 11 -18.31 15.33 1.21
C GLU A 11 -17.14 14.47 1.72
N LYS A 12 -15.96 14.58 1.10
CA LYS A 12 -14.74 13.91 1.58
C LYS A 12 -14.34 14.41 2.97
N VAL A 13 -14.27 15.74 3.14
CA VAL A 13 -13.95 16.38 4.43
C VAL A 13 -14.98 16.02 5.49
N GLU A 14 -16.27 16.06 5.15
CA GLU A 14 -17.35 15.67 6.07
C GLU A 14 -17.22 14.21 6.51
N SER A 15 -16.86 13.31 5.59
CA SER A 15 -16.63 11.90 5.91
C SER A 15 -15.46 11.72 6.88
N ILE A 16 -14.33 12.42 6.65
CA ILE A 16 -13.18 12.39 7.55
C ILE A 16 -13.57 12.94 8.93
N ASN A 17 -14.28 14.07 8.98
CA ASN A 17 -14.73 14.69 10.23
C ASN A 17 -15.60 13.73 11.06
N ARG A 18 -16.51 13.00 10.42
CA ARG A 18 -17.35 11.99 11.11
C ARG A 18 -16.53 10.88 11.73
N VAL A 19 -15.54 10.35 10.99
CA VAL A 19 -14.64 9.31 11.52
C VAL A 19 -13.78 9.86 12.66
N SER A 20 -13.30 11.09 12.54
CA SER A 20 -12.54 11.79 13.59
C SER A 20 -13.34 11.93 14.88
N ILE A 21 -14.59 12.39 14.80
CA ILE A 21 -15.49 12.48 15.96
C ILE A 21 -15.74 11.09 16.58
N ALA A 22 -15.94 10.06 15.76
CA ALA A 22 -16.27 8.72 16.25
C ALA A 22 -15.07 7.99 16.89
N THR A 23 -13.84 8.29 16.46
CA THR A 23 -12.63 7.55 16.86
C THR A 23 -11.69 8.36 17.76
N GLY A 24 -11.84 9.69 17.80
CA GLY A 24 -10.91 10.61 18.44
C GLY A 24 -9.58 10.80 17.68
N LEU A 25 -9.47 10.24 16.47
CA LEU A 25 -8.24 10.28 15.68
C LEU A 25 -8.16 11.59 14.88
N PRO A 26 -6.96 12.19 14.73
CA PRO A 26 -6.80 13.40 13.92
C PRO A 26 -7.22 13.17 12.47
N ASN A 27 -7.89 14.16 11.86
CA ASN A 27 -8.32 14.12 10.46
C ASN A 27 -7.19 13.71 9.50
N ALA A 28 -5.99 14.29 9.69
CA ALA A 28 -4.83 13.99 8.87
C ALA A 28 -4.38 12.53 8.98
N ALA A 29 -4.52 11.91 10.16
CA ALA A 29 -4.16 10.51 10.37
C ALA A 29 -5.16 9.56 9.68
N ILE A 30 -6.46 9.90 9.73
CA ILE A 30 -7.52 9.16 9.03
C ILE A 30 -7.34 9.24 7.52
N GLU A 31 -7.09 10.44 6.99
CA GLU A 31 -6.87 10.63 5.56
C GLU A 31 -5.64 9.86 5.08
N LYS A 32 -4.52 9.95 5.82
CA LYS A 32 -3.31 9.17 5.53
C LYS A 32 -3.59 7.67 5.51
N ASP A 33 -4.26 7.15 6.54
CA ASP A 33 -4.58 5.72 6.62
C ASP A 33 -5.45 5.25 5.45
N TRP A 34 -6.39 6.08 5.02
CA TRP A 34 -7.23 5.84 3.87
C TRP A 34 -6.39 5.76 2.58
N TRP A 35 -5.48 6.71 2.34
CA TRP A 35 -4.58 6.68 1.18
C TRP A 35 -3.65 5.48 1.17
N VAL A 36 -3.11 5.08 2.32
CA VAL A 36 -2.28 3.87 2.45
C VAL A 36 -3.09 2.63 2.06
N THR A 37 -4.31 2.52 2.59
CA THR A 37 -5.21 1.39 2.31
C THR A 37 -5.60 1.32 0.83
N MET A 38 -5.88 2.46 0.22
CA MET A 38 -6.22 2.53 -1.21
C MET A 38 -5.02 2.25 -2.11
N SER A 39 -3.83 2.69 -1.74
CA SER A 39 -2.58 2.36 -2.45
C SER A 39 -2.31 0.86 -2.42
N LEU A 40 -2.45 0.21 -1.25
CA LEU A 40 -2.37 -1.25 -1.14
C LEU A 40 -3.40 -1.94 -2.03
N ARG A 41 -4.65 -1.49 -1.99
CA ARG A 41 -5.72 -2.06 -2.84
C ARG A 41 -5.36 -1.94 -4.33
N ALA A 42 -4.85 -0.80 -4.77
CA ALA A 42 -4.45 -0.57 -6.16
C ALA A 42 -3.29 -1.50 -6.55
N LEU A 43 -2.23 -1.58 -5.73
CA LEU A 43 -1.07 -2.46 -5.98
C LEU A 43 -1.47 -3.93 -6.12
N PHE A 44 -2.33 -4.42 -5.24
CA PHE A 44 -2.83 -5.80 -5.28
C PHE A 44 -3.94 -6.02 -6.34
N SER A 45 -4.29 -5.00 -7.12
CA SER A 45 -5.14 -5.13 -8.31
C SER A 45 -4.35 -5.12 -9.63
N CYS A 46 -3.03 -4.90 -9.59
CA CYS A 46 -2.16 -4.91 -10.76
C CYS A 46 -1.76 -6.34 -11.18
N GLU A 47 -1.25 -6.50 -12.39
CA GLU A 47 -0.79 -7.79 -12.93
C GLU A 47 0.30 -8.46 -12.07
N CYS A 48 1.13 -7.65 -11.42
CA CYS A 48 2.18 -8.13 -10.51
C CYS A 48 1.69 -8.57 -9.13
N ALA A 49 0.39 -8.50 -8.82
CA ALA A 49 -0.14 -8.75 -7.48
C ALA A 49 0.30 -10.09 -6.88
N ASN A 50 0.30 -11.17 -7.69
CA ASN A 50 0.73 -12.50 -7.25
C ASN A 50 2.23 -12.62 -6.99
N HIS A 51 3.02 -11.63 -7.42
CA HIS A 51 4.46 -11.54 -7.20
C HIS A 51 4.82 -10.51 -6.13
N ILE A 52 3.83 -9.83 -5.54
CA ILE A 52 4.03 -8.80 -4.53
C ILE A 52 3.93 -9.41 -3.12
N VAL A 53 4.87 -9.03 -2.26
CA VAL A 53 4.84 -9.31 -0.82
C VAL A 53 4.75 -7.99 -0.06
N PHE A 54 3.68 -7.83 0.72
CA PHE A 54 3.53 -6.71 1.65
C PHE A 54 4.28 -6.99 2.96
N LYS A 55 5.25 -6.12 3.29
CA LYS A 55 6.15 -6.31 4.42
C LYS A 55 6.23 -5.02 5.28
N GLY A 56 7.15 -5.03 6.24
CA GLY A 56 7.47 -3.86 7.05
C GLY A 56 6.51 -3.63 8.22
N GLY A 57 6.61 -2.45 8.84
CA GLY A 57 5.80 -2.12 10.02
C GLY A 57 4.31 -1.98 9.69
N THR A 58 3.97 -1.54 8.48
CA THR A 58 2.59 -1.37 8.02
C THR A 58 1.89 -2.72 7.84
N SER A 59 2.61 -3.77 7.44
CA SER A 59 2.00 -5.11 7.35
C SER A 59 1.70 -5.69 8.73
N LEU A 60 2.53 -5.39 9.74
CA LEU A 60 2.26 -5.78 11.13
C LEU A 60 0.99 -5.12 11.68
N SER A 61 0.75 -3.84 11.38
CA SER A 61 -0.48 -3.16 11.83
C SER A 61 -1.70 -3.56 11.00
N LYS A 62 -1.64 -3.49 9.66
CA LYS A 62 -2.83 -3.70 8.79
C LYS A 62 -3.13 -5.15 8.44
N GLY A 63 -2.12 -6.02 8.37
CA GLY A 63 -2.28 -7.42 7.97
C GLY A 63 -2.45 -8.35 9.18
N TRP A 64 -1.75 -8.05 10.28
CA TRP A 64 -1.67 -8.94 11.44
C TRP A 64 -2.24 -8.34 12.73
N ASN A 65 -2.59 -7.05 12.75
CA ASN A 65 -3.07 -6.33 13.94
C ASN A 65 -2.14 -6.50 15.17
N LEU A 66 -0.83 -6.58 14.95
CA LEU A 66 0.15 -6.81 16.02
C LEU A 66 0.60 -5.53 16.73
N ILE A 67 0.40 -4.38 16.09
CA ILE A 67 0.76 -3.07 16.63
C ILE A 67 -0.31 -2.04 16.30
N GLU A 68 -0.57 -1.14 17.24
CA GLU A 68 -1.52 -0.03 17.09
C GLU A 68 -0.77 1.28 16.85
N ARG A 69 -0.26 1.45 15.62
CA ARG A 69 0.35 2.70 15.18
C ARG A 69 -0.09 3.06 13.78
N PHE A 70 -0.22 4.36 13.52
CA PHE A 70 -0.31 4.86 12.16
C PHE A 70 1.01 4.59 11.44
N SER A 71 0.90 4.20 10.18
CA SER A 71 2.05 4.01 9.32
C SER A 71 1.87 4.87 8.08
N GLU A 72 2.91 5.59 7.71
CA GLU A 72 2.94 6.45 6.52
C GLU A 72 3.51 5.70 5.31
N ASP A 73 4.47 4.82 5.54
CA ASP A 73 5.18 4.10 4.48
C ASP A 73 4.50 2.77 4.10
N ILE A 74 4.69 2.33 2.86
CA ILE A 74 4.29 0.99 2.40
C ILE A 74 5.54 0.27 1.90
N ASP A 75 5.98 -0.74 2.65
CA ASP A 75 7.10 -1.57 2.23
C ASP A 75 6.60 -2.75 1.39
N ILE A 76 7.00 -2.77 0.11
CA ILE A 76 6.66 -3.83 -0.84
C ILE A 76 7.95 -4.50 -1.33
N ALA A 77 7.92 -5.83 -1.43
CA ALA A 77 8.88 -6.60 -2.22
C ALA A 77 8.16 -7.17 -3.46
N ILE A 78 8.84 -7.22 -4.59
CA ILE A 78 8.34 -7.88 -5.81
C ILE A 78 9.28 -9.02 -6.18
N ASP A 79 8.72 -10.19 -6.47
CA ASP A 79 9.47 -11.33 -6.97
C ASP A 79 10.03 -10.99 -8.35
N ARG A 80 11.35 -11.19 -8.51
CA ARG A 80 12.06 -11.03 -9.77
C ARG A 80 11.54 -11.95 -10.89
N ALA A 81 10.86 -13.04 -10.53
CA ALA A 81 10.18 -13.91 -11.50
C ALA A 81 9.13 -13.14 -12.33
N PHE A 82 8.51 -12.10 -11.76
CA PHE A 82 7.60 -11.21 -12.49
C PHE A 82 8.27 -10.57 -13.71
N PHE A 83 9.55 -10.22 -13.58
CA PHE A 83 10.35 -9.64 -14.65
C PHE A 83 11.02 -10.69 -15.56
N GLY A 84 10.65 -11.97 -15.43
CA GLY A 84 11.22 -13.08 -16.19
C GLY A 84 12.61 -13.54 -15.71
N PHE A 85 12.99 -13.21 -14.47
CA PHE A 85 14.28 -13.61 -13.89
C PHE A 85 14.09 -14.68 -12.81
N GLU A 86 14.35 -15.94 -13.15
CA GLU A 86 14.23 -17.08 -12.25
C GLU A 86 15.59 -17.73 -11.93
N GLY A 87 15.62 -18.59 -10.91
CA GLY A 87 16.81 -19.38 -10.56
C GLY A 87 18.02 -18.58 -10.10
N GLU A 88 19.20 -19.16 -10.16
CA GLU A 88 20.44 -18.45 -9.84
C GLU A 88 20.83 -17.47 -10.94
N LEU A 89 20.98 -16.19 -10.57
CA LEU A 89 21.33 -15.13 -11.52
C LEU A 89 22.84 -14.91 -11.55
N LYS A 90 23.41 -14.87 -12.75
CA LYS A 90 24.77 -14.38 -12.97
C LYS A 90 24.82 -12.86 -12.85
N LYS A 91 26.01 -12.28 -12.58
CA LYS A 91 26.22 -10.82 -12.45
C LYS A 91 25.58 -10.00 -13.59
N LYS A 92 25.67 -10.47 -14.84
CA LYS A 92 25.04 -9.80 -15.99
C LYS A 92 23.51 -9.78 -15.89
N GLN A 93 22.89 -10.86 -15.44
CA GLN A 93 21.43 -10.95 -15.26
C GLN A 93 20.95 -10.07 -14.10
N ILE A 94 21.75 -9.93 -13.03
CA ILE A 94 21.45 -9.00 -11.93
C ILE A 94 21.38 -7.54 -12.44
N ASN A 95 22.33 -7.14 -13.29
CA ASN A 95 22.31 -5.80 -13.88
C ASN A 95 21.10 -5.60 -14.81
N ASN A 96 20.71 -6.64 -15.55
CA ASN A 96 19.51 -6.58 -16.39
C ASN A 96 18.23 -6.49 -15.54
N LEU A 97 18.14 -7.26 -14.45
CA LEU A 97 17.02 -7.20 -13.50
C LEU A 97 16.87 -5.78 -12.95
N ARG A 98 17.96 -5.16 -12.48
CA ARG A 98 17.94 -3.77 -11.98
C ARG A 98 17.37 -2.78 -13.00
N ARG A 99 17.67 -2.97 -14.29
CA ARG A 99 17.14 -2.11 -15.37
C ARG A 99 15.68 -2.41 -15.71
N ALA A 100 15.20 -3.64 -15.48
CA ALA A 100 13.82 -4.02 -15.72
C ALA A 100 12.89 -3.62 -14.55
N SER A 101 13.45 -3.49 -13.34
CA SER A 101 12.72 -3.14 -12.11
C SER A 101 12.72 -1.66 -11.76
N CYS A 102 13.45 -0.81 -12.50
CA CYS A 102 13.55 0.63 -12.31
C CYS A 102 12.96 1.36 -13.51
#